data_AF-A0A933GGM4-F1
#
_entry.id   AF-A0A933GGM4-F1
#
_cell.length_a   1.000
_cell.length_b   1.000
_cell.length_c   1.000
_cell.angle_alpha   90.00
_cell.angle_beta   90.00
_cell.angle_gamma   90.00
#
_symmetry.space_group_name_H-M   'P 1'
#
loop_
_entity.id
_entity.type
_entity.pdbx_description
1 polymer ?
#
loop_
_entity_poly.entity_id
_entity_poly.type
_entity_poly.pdbx_seq_one_letter_code
_entity_poly.pdbx_strand_id
1 'polypeptide(L)' 'MTFTLTEEQRALKAAVHDLCKQFPPEYWRELDAKREYPAAYDNALPKPGYLAALNPQEYGGAGLGILEGSLILEE' A
#
# COMPACT_ATOMS: atom_id res chain seq x y z
N MET A 1 -3.85 -15.27 -22.49
CA MET A 1 -4.70 -14.53 -21.54
C MET A 1 -4.17 -13.11 -21.48
N THR A 2 -5.03 -12.10 -21.62
CA THR A 2 -4.64 -10.69 -21.51
C THR A 2 -5.03 -10.21 -20.12
N PHE A 3 -4.04 -9.89 -19.29
CA PHE A 3 -4.26 -9.33 -17.96
C PHE A 3 -4.12 -7.81 -18.06
N THR A 4 -5.21 -7.14 -18.39
CA THR A 4 -5.27 -5.67 -18.40
C THR A 4 -5.96 -5.22 -17.13
N LEU A 5 -5.31 -4.32 -16.38
CA LEU A 5 -5.92 -3.71 -15.20
C LEU A 5 -7.15 -2.87 -15.57
N THR A 6 -8.11 -2.75 -14.67
CA THR A 6 -9.17 -1.74 -14.79
C THR A 6 -8.61 -0.33 -14.53
N GLU A 7 -9.42 0.69 -14.77
CA GLU A 7 -9.02 2.06 -14.46
C GLU A 7 -8.88 2.27 -12.94
N GLU A 8 -9.77 1.66 -12.15
CA GLU A 8 -9.73 1.70 -10.69
C GLU A 8 -8.47 1.03 -10.14
N GLN A 9 -8.06 -0.10 -10.72
CA GLN A 9 -6.83 -0.80 -10.35
C GLN A 9 -5.57 0.00 -10.72
N ARG A 10 -5.58 0.69 -11.87
CA ARG A 10 -4.49 1.63 -12.23
C ARG A 10 -4.41 2.80 -11.27
N ALA A 11 -5.55 3.40 -10.93
CA ALA A 11 -5.63 4.49 -9.98
C ALA A 11 -5.17 4.07 -8.58
N LEU A 12 -5.52 2.84 -8.14
CA LEU A 12 -5.04 2.25 -6.91
C LEU A 12 -3.51 2.13 -6.91
N LYS A 13 -2.91 1.51 -7.95
CA LYS A 13 -1.44 1.42 -8.05
C LYS A 13 -0.78 2.78 -8.01
N ALA A 14 -1.28 3.75 -8.78
CA ALA A 14 -0.71 5.10 -8.82
C ALA A 14 -0.75 5.79 -7.44
N ALA A 15 -1.86 5.64 -6.70
CA ALA A 15 -2.00 6.22 -5.37
C ALA A 15 -1.07 5.57 -4.34
N VAL A 16 -0.91 4.23 -4.37
CA VAL A 16 0.05 3.53 -3.50
C VAL A 16 1.48 3.90 -3.87
N HIS A 17 1.79 3.97 -5.16
CA HIS A 17 3.09 4.38 -5.67
C HIS A 17 3.50 5.78 -5.20
N ASP A 18 2.59 6.75 -5.26
CA ASP A 18 2.84 8.11 -4.79
C ASP A 18 3.01 8.21 -3.26
N LEU A 19 2.41 7.28 -2.50
CA LEU A 19 2.69 7.11 -1.09
C LEU A 19 4.11 6.55 -0.90
N CYS A 20 4.46 5.45 -1.56
CA CYS A 20 5.77 4.81 -1.43
C CYS A 20 6.93 5.75 -1.78
N LYS A 21 6.75 6.68 -2.73
CA LYS A 21 7.73 7.75 -3.05
C LYS A 21 8.14 8.63 -1.87
N GLN A 22 7.31 8.74 -0.83
CA GLN A 22 7.63 9.51 0.37
C GLN A 22 8.67 8.79 1.26
N PHE A 23 8.94 7.52 0.98
CA PHE A 23 9.84 6.65 1.75
C PHE A 23 10.96 6.11 0.84
N PRO A 24 11.93 6.96 0.46
CA PRO A 24 13.00 6.60 -0.47
C PRO A 24 13.97 5.58 0.16
N PRO A 25 14.87 4.96 -0.62
CA PRO A 25 15.82 3.96 -0.12
C PRO A 25 16.65 4.42 1.09
N GLU A 26 16.95 5.72 1.19
CA GLU A 26 17.70 6.30 2.31
C GLU A 26 16.94 6.17 3.64
N TYR A 27 15.62 6.38 3.64
CA TYR A 27 14.78 6.18 4.83
C TYR A 27 14.87 4.74 5.35
N TRP A 28 14.77 3.76 4.45
CA TRP A 28 14.84 2.34 4.81
C TRP A 28 16.24 1.94 5.29
N ARG A 29 17.31 2.43 4.64
CA ARG A 29 18.69 2.18 5.07
C ARG A 29 18.97 2.74 6.46
N GLU A 30 18.46 3.93 6.78
CA GLU A 30 18.62 4.52 8.10
C GLU A 30 17.89 3.71 9.18
N LEU A 31 16.66 3.27 8.91
CA LEU A 31 15.91 2.42 9.83
C LEU A 31 16.60 1.10 10.08
N ASP A 32 17.10 0.43 9.03
CA ASP A 32 17.83 -0.83 9.14
C ASP A 32 19.10 -0.66 9.98
N ALA A 33 19.89 0.38 9.70
CA ALA A 33 21.10 0.71 10.45
C ALA A 33 20.83 0.94 11.95
N LYS A 34 19.68 1.52 12.29
CA LYS A 34 19.25 1.78 13.68
C LYS A 34 18.44 0.63 14.29
N ARG A 35 18.01 -0.36 13.49
CA ARG A 35 17.06 -1.43 13.86
C ARG A 35 15.74 -0.88 14.41
N GLU A 36 15.19 0.13 13.74
CA GLU A 36 13.98 0.83 14.17
C GLU A 36 12.74 0.42 13.37
N TYR A 37 11.56 0.57 14.00
CA TYR A 37 10.28 0.34 13.35
C TYR A 37 9.90 1.50 12.41
N PRO A 38 9.36 1.24 11.20
CA PRO A 38 9.03 2.28 10.23
C PRO A 38 7.72 3.02 10.58
N ALA A 39 7.61 3.61 11.77
CA ALA A 39 6.38 4.22 12.27
C ALA A 39 5.80 5.30 11.34
N ALA A 40 6.63 6.04 10.60
CA ALA A 40 6.15 7.05 9.66
C ALA A 40 5.43 6.42 8.45
N TYR A 41 5.98 5.32 7.92
CA TYR A 41 5.36 4.53 6.86
C TYR A 41 4.06 3.90 7.32
N ASP A 42 4.09 3.28 8.49
CA ASP A 42 2.94 2.62 9.10
C ASP A 42 1.80 3.58 9.48
N ASN A 43 2.10 4.86 9.71
CA ASN A 43 1.07 5.88 9.90
C ASN A 43 0.53 6.44 8.57
N ALA A 44 1.25 6.27 7.46
CA ALA A 44 0.84 6.71 6.14
C ALA A 44 -0.05 5.68 5.44
N LEU A 45 0.32 4.40 5.49
CA LEU A 45 -0.35 3.29 4.80
C LEU A 45 -1.84 3.04 5.18
N PRO A 46 -2.26 3.16 6.46
CA PRO A 46 -3.64 2.90 6.86
C PRO A 46 -4.60 4.05 6.58
N LYS A 47 -4.12 5.29 6.38
CA LYS A 47 -4.99 6.45 6.12
C LYS A 47 -5.92 6.28 4.90
N PRO A 48 -5.49 5.63 3.81
CA PRO A 48 -6.36 5.28 2.68
C PRO A 48 -6.99 3.87 2.78
N GLY A 49 -6.81 3.13 3.89
CA GLY A 49 -7.40 1.80 4.08
C GLY A 49 -6.62 0.64 3.42
N TYR A 50 -5.41 0.88 2.92
CA TYR A 50 -4.63 -0.13 2.17
C TYR A 50 -4.24 -1.35 3.01
N LEU A 51 -3.89 -1.16 4.29
CA LEU A 51 -3.57 -2.27 5.20
C LEU A 51 -4.76 -3.18 5.53
N ALA A 52 -5.98 -2.68 5.31
CA ALA A 52 -7.23 -3.40 5.53
C ALA A 52 -7.98 -3.62 4.20
N ALA A 53 -7.27 -3.65 3.08
CA ALA A 53 -7.87 -3.67 1.74
C ALA A 53 -8.86 -4.83 1.58
N LEU A 54 -8.51 -6.02 2.07
CA LEU A 54 -9.32 -7.23 1.97
C LEU A 54 -10.40 -7.35 3.05
N ASN A 55 -10.33 -6.53 4.09
CA ASN A 55 -11.26 -6.64 5.20
C ASN A 55 -12.63 -6.11 4.77
N PRO A 56 -13.74 -6.73 5.21
CA PRO A 56 -15.07 -6.20 4.99
C PRO A 56 -15.23 -4.76 5.48
N GLN A 57 -16.07 -3.99 4.79
CA GLN A 57 -16.33 -2.59 5.12
C GLN A 57 -16.94 -2.41 6.51
N GLU A 58 -17.74 -3.37 6.99
CA GLU A 58 -18.31 -3.37 8.35
C GLU A 58 -17.25 -3.40 9.46
N TYR A 59 -16.02 -3.82 9.14
CA TYR A 59 -14.88 -3.82 10.05
C TYR A 59 -13.87 -2.69 9.75
N GLY A 60 -14.27 -1.70 8.94
CA GLY A 60 -13.42 -0.57 8.56
C GLY A 60 -12.40 -0.87 7.46
N GLY A 61 -12.56 -1.98 6.73
CA GLY A 61 -11.75 -2.31 5.57
C GLY A 61 -12.29 -1.75 4.24
N ALA A 62 -11.56 -1.96 3.15
CA ALA A 62 -11.98 -1.48 1.83
C ALA A 62 -12.89 -2.47 1.08
N GLY A 63 -12.94 -3.74 1.50
CA GLY A 63 -13.74 -4.79 0.85
C GLY A 63 -13.27 -5.15 -0.56
N LEU A 64 -11.98 -4.95 -0.86
CA LEU A 64 -11.36 -5.23 -2.15
C LEU A 64 -10.99 -6.71 -2.32
N GLY A 65 -10.72 -7.11 -3.56
CA GLY A 65 -10.31 -8.47 -3.90
C GLY A 65 -8.80 -8.71 -3.76
N ILE A 66 -8.41 -9.98 -3.92
CA ILE A 66 -7.00 -10.42 -3.83
C ILE A 66 -6.11 -9.75 -4.88
N LEU A 67 -6.66 -9.44 -6.06
CA LEU A 67 -5.89 -8.74 -7.09
C LEU A 67 -5.49 -7.34 -6.60
N GLU A 68 -6.44 -6.55 -6.10
CA GLU A 68 -6.15 -5.23 -5.55
C GLU A 68 -5.19 -5.31 -4.35
N GLY A 69 -5.36 -6.29 -3.47
CA GLY A 69 -4.41 -6.55 -2.38
C GLY A 69 -2.99 -6.85 -2.88
N SER A 70 -2.88 -7.62 -3.96
CA SER A 70 -1.58 -7.90 -4.61
C SER A 70 -0.98 -6.64 -5.24
N LEU A 71 -1.81 -5.79 -5.86
CA LEU A 71 -1.34 -4.54 -6.47
C LEU A 71 -0.83 -3.54 -5.42
N ILE A 72 -1.44 -3.51 -4.23
CA ILE A 72 -0.98 -2.69 -3.09
C ILE A 72 0.37 -3.20 -2.58
N LEU A 73 0.55 -4.51 -2.46
CA LEU A 73 1.78 -5.11 -1.95
C LEU A 73 2.96 -4.99 -2.93
N GLU A 74 2.68 -4.91 -4.23
CA GLU A 74 3.70 -4.79 -5.28
C GLU A 74 4.41 -3.43 -5.28
N GLU A 75 3.70 -2.36 -4.90
CA GLU A 75 4.23 -0.98 -4.86
C GLU A 75 5.02 -0.68 -3.59
#